data_AF-A0A413FZH5-F1
#
_entry.id   AF-A0A413FZH5-F1
#
_cell.length_a   1.000
_cell.length_b   1.000
_cell.length_c   1.000
_cell.angle_alpha   90.00
_cell.angle_beta   90.00
_cell.angle_gamma   90.00
#
_symmetry.space_group_name_H-M   'P 1'
#
loop_
_entity.id
_entity.type
_entity.pdbx_description
1 polymer ?
#
loop_
_entity_poly.entity_id
_entity_poly.type
_entity_poly.pdbx_seq_one_letter_code
_entity_poly.pdbx_strand_id
1 'polypeptide(L)'
;MNNTITVDQLGRSMRLGNLGEQIVLKSERAFKSIRFAGFERAQQALYGPLAKERDEAARAQYRELLAENPFEGIRIVDIIREGMTGDDLRLQ
;
A
#
# COMPACT_ATOMS: atom_id res chain seq x y z
N MET A 1 -2.72 -7.82 -15.65
CA MET A 1 -2.72 -7.99 -14.18
C MET A 1 -4.17 -8.11 -13.76
N ASN A 2 -4.58 -9.26 -13.27
CA ASN A 2 -5.96 -9.49 -12.84
C ASN A 2 -6.06 -9.11 -11.36
N ASN A 3 -7.08 -8.34 -10.95
CA ASN A 3 -7.35 -7.97 -9.55
C ASN A 3 -7.83 -9.20 -8.75
N THR A 4 -6.97 -10.20 -8.61
CA THR A 4 -7.26 -11.49 -7.97
C THR A 4 -6.86 -11.53 -6.50
N ILE A 5 -6.28 -10.46 -5.95
CA ILE A 5 -5.94 -10.38 -4.53
C ILE A 5 -7.18 -10.16 -3.67
N THR A 6 -7.13 -10.66 -2.45
CA THR A 6 -8.15 -10.43 -1.43
C THR A 6 -7.95 -9.09 -0.71
N VAL A 7 -8.97 -8.61 -0.01
CA VAL A 7 -8.89 -7.39 0.82
C VAL A 7 -7.79 -7.51 1.87
N ASP A 8 -7.65 -8.68 2.51
CA ASP A 8 -6.61 -8.93 3.50
C ASP A 8 -5.20 -8.88 2.86
N GLN A 9 -5.02 -9.55 1.72
CA GLN A 9 -3.78 -9.51 0.96
C GLN A 9 -3.44 -8.07 0.52
N LEU A 10 -4.44 -7.26 0.13
CA LEU A 10 -4.23 -5.85 -0.15
C LEU A 10 -3.74 -5.11 1.11
N GLY A 11 -4.42 -5.28 2.25
CA GLY A 11 -4.04 -4.64 3.51
C GLY A 11 -2.63 -5.00 3.99
N ARG A 12 -2.21 -6.26 3.81
CA ARG A 12 -0.85 -6.74 4.10
C ARG A 12 0.17 -6.19 3.12
N SER A 13 -0.13 -6.22 1.81
CA SER A 13 0.77 -5.72 0.77
C SER A 13 1.05 -4.22 0.88
N MET A 14 0.08 -3.42 1.34
CA MET A 14 0.25 -1.98 1.60
C MET A 14 1.29 -1.67 2.69
N ARG A 15 1.67 -2.65 3.52
CA ARG A 15 2.70 -2.49 4.56
C ARG A 15 4.09 -2.91 4.09
N LEU A 16 4.21 -3.59 2.95
CA LEU A 16 5.49 -4.09 2.43
C LEU A 16 6.39 -2.93 1.96
N GLY A 17 7.71 -3.15 1.99
CA GLY A 17 8.70 -2.17 1.53
C GLY A 17 8.77 -0.89 2.38
N ASN A 18 8.25 -0.91 3.61
CA ASN A 18 8.07 0.27 4.45
C ASN A 18 7.38 1.42 3.70
N LEU A 19 6.45 1.11 2.78
CA LEU A 19 5.53 2.11 2.22
C LEU A 19 4.52 2.63 3.27
N GLY A 20 4.57 2.06 4.49
CA GLY A 20 3.53 2.11 5.51
C GLY A 20 3.43 3.38 6.34
N GLU A 21 4.30 4.39 6.17
CA GLU A 21 4.10 5.68 6.82
C GLU A 21 3.58 6.71 5.83
N GLN A 22 2.27 6.68 5.62
CA GLN A 22 1.55 7.77 4.98
C GLN A 22 1.02 8.70 6.07
N ILE A 23 1.49 9.95 6.08
CA ILE A 23 0.99 10.98 6.97
C ILE A 23 -0.23 11.61 6.30
N VAL A 24 -1.43 11.41 6.88
CA VAL A 24 -2.67 12.01 6.40
C VAL A 24 -3.01 13.24 7.24
N LEU A 25 -3.13 14.39 6.58
CA LEU A 25 -3.71 15.59 7.19
C LEU A 25 -5.23 15.54 7.07
N LYS A 26 -5.94 15.65 8.20
CA LYS A 26 -7.41 15.50 8.25
C LYS A 26 -8.19 16.80 8.38
N SER A 27 -7.56 17.90 8.80
CA SER A 27 -8.27 19.15 9.11
C SER A 27 -7.78 20.33 8.29
N GLU A 28 -8.68 21.25 7.97
CA GLU A 28 -8.37 22.49 7.27
C GLU A 28 -7.25 23.27 7.99
N ARG A 29 -7.27 23.30 9.33
CA ARG A 29 -6.22 23.94 10.15
C ARG A 29 -4.85 23.30 9.93
N ALA A 30 -4.76 21.97 9.86
CA ALA A 30 -3.51 21.27 9.62
C ALA A 30 -2.95 21.60 8.22
N PHE A 31 -3.80 21.62 7.20
CA PHE A 31 -3.41 22.04 5.85
C PHE A 31 -2.93 23.48 5.81
N LYS A 32 -3.59 24.41 6.50
CA LYS A 32 -3.16 25.82 6.59
C LYS A 32 -1.79 25.98 7.28
N SER A 33 -1.38 25.02 8.10
CA SER A 33 -0.11 25.08 8.83
C SER A 33 1.08 24.45 8.08
N ILE A 34 0.83 23.70 7.00
CA ILE A 34 1.92 23.06 6.26
C ILE A 34 2.71 24.11 5.46
N ARG A 35 4.03 24.02 5.54
CA ARG A 35 4.93 24.86 4.76
C ARG A 35 6.14 24.03 4.36
N PHE A 36 6.71 24.36 3.21
CA PHE A 36 7.99 23.80 2.81
C PHE A 36 9.08 24.29 3.77
N ALA A 37 9.77 23.35 4.43
CA ALA A 37 10.86 23.66 5.36
C ALA A 37 12.25 23.57 4.72
N GLY A 38 12.40 22.75 3.67
CA GLY A 38 13.67 22.49 3.03
C GLY A 38 13.71 21.11 2.37
N PHE A 39 14.85 20.79 1.76
CA PHE A 39 15.11 19.48 1.18
C PHE A 39 16.60 19.16 1.22
N GLU A 40 16.92 17.87 1.14
CA GLU A 40 18.29 17.37 0.96
C GLU A 40 18.38 16.57 -0.34
N ARG A 41 19.54 16.62 -1.00
CA ARG A 41 19.78 15.82 -2.21
C ARG A 41 20.20 14.41 -1.80
N ALA A 42 19.38 13.43 -2.15
CA ALA A 42 19.74 12.03 -2.02
C ALA A 42 20.79 11.65 -3.08
N GLN A 43 22.01 11.35 -2.65
CA GLN A 43 23.06 10.85 -3.54
C GLN A 43 22.70 9.47 -4.10
N GLN A 44 22.67 9.34 -5.42
CA GLN A 44 22.29 8.09 -6.09
C GLN A 44 23.18 6.91 -5.70
N ALA A 45 24.49 7.14 -5.54
CA ALA A 45 25.45 6.09 -5.19
C ALA A 45 25.16 5.45 -3.81
N LEU A 46 24.57 6.22 -2.89
CA LEU A 46 24.20 5.76 -1.55
C LEU A 46 22.77 5.23 -1.51
N TYR A 47 21.81 6.02 -1.99
CA TYR A 47 20.38 5.73 -1.82
C TYR A 47 19.76 4.90 -2.94
N GLY A 48 20.37 4.89 -4.13
CA GLY A 48 19.91 4.09 -5.27
C GLY A 48 19.92 2.58 -4.97
N PRO A 49 21.03 2.01 -4.49
CA PRO A 49 21.09 0.61 -4.07
C PRO A 49 20.08 0.27 -2.98
N LEU A 50 19.96 1.11 -1.94
CA LEU A 50 19.01 0.90 -0.83
C LEU A 50 17.56 0.91 -1.31
N ALA A 51 17.20 1.83 -2.21
CA ALA A 51 15.86 1.90 -2.78
C ALA A 51 15.54 0.67 -3.64
N LYS A 52 16.53 0.18 -4.41
CA LYS A 52 16.41 -1.02 -5.24
C LYS A 52 16.23 -2.27 -4.37
N GLU A 53 17.09 -2.46 -3.36
CA GLU A 53 17.00 -3.60 -2.44
C GLU A 53 15.64 -3.64 -1.72
N ARG A 54 15.16 -2.47 -1.28
CA ARG A 54 13.84 -2.34 -0.65
C ARG A 54 12.70 -2.71 -1.60
N ASP A 55 12.75 -2.26 -2.86
CA ASP A 55 11.74 -2.61 -3.89
C ASP A 55 11.79 -4.10 -4.22
N GLU A 56 12.99 -4.68 -4.38
CA GLU A 56 13.17 -6.10 -4.66
C GLU A 56 12.66 -6.98 -3.51
N ALA A 57 12.96 -6.62 -2.27
CA ALA A 57 12.45 -7.29 -1.07
C ALA A 57 10.93 -7.20 -0.98
N ALA A 58 10.35 -6.01 -1.19
CA ALA A 58 8.89 -5.83 -1.18
C ALA A 58 8.20 -6.67 -2.26
N ARG A 59 8.77 -6.75 -3.46
CA ARG A 59 8.27 -7.59 -4.55
C ARG A 59 8.39 -9.08 -4.23
N ALA A 60 9.46 -9.50 -3.56
CA ALA A 60 9.62 -10.89 -3.13
C ALA A 60 8.54 -11.27 -2.11
N GLN A 61 8.37 -10.45 -1.06
CA GLN A 61 7.33 -10.63 -0.05
C GLN A 61 5.92 -10.62 -0.65
N TYR A 62 5.66 -9.75 -1.65
CA TYR A 62 4.38 -9.73 -2.35
C TYR A 62 4.14 -11.02 -3.14
N ARG A 63 5.17 -11.58 -3.79
CA ARG A 63 5.04 -12.86 -4.50
C ARG A 63 4.78 -14.02 -3.54
N GLU A 64 5.41 -14.03 -2.37
CA GLU A 64 5.14 -15.00 -1.31
C GLU A 64 3.70 -14.88 -0.81
N LEU A 65 3.22 -13.66 -0.56
CA LEU A 65 1.83 -13.38 -0.19
C LEU A 65 0.82 -13.89 -1.23
N LEU A 66 1.14 -13.79 -2.52
CA LEU A 66 0.29 -14.33 -3.59
C LEU A 66 0.27 -15.86 -3.65
N ALA A 67 1.30 -16.53 -3.11
CA ALA A 67 1.36 -17.98 -3.03
C ALA A 67 0.57 -18.53 -1.83
N GLU A 68 0.26 -17.69 -0.83
CA GLU A 68 -0.66 -18.04 0.24
C GLU A 68 -2.09 -18.22 -0.31
N ASN A 69 -2.84 -19.19 0.24
CA ASN A 69 -4.12 -19.69 -0.28
C ASN A 69 -5.02 -18.62 -0.95
N PRO A 70 -5.13 -18.59 -2.29
CA PRO A 70 -5.79 -17.50 -3.01
C PRO A 70 -7.33 -17.59 -3.03
N PHE A 71 -7.91 -18.58 -2.33
CA PHE A 71 -9.33 -18.92 -2.42
C PHE A 71 -10.17 -18.45 -1.22
N GLU A 72 -9.55 -17.94 -0.16
CA GLU A 72 -10.28 -17.48 1.03
C GLU A 72 -10.32 -15.95 1.12
N GLY A 73 -11.53 -15.38 1.11
CA GLY A 73 -11.78 -13.95 1.33
C GLY A 73 -12.36 -13.21 0.13
N ILE A 74 -12.81 -11.97 0.36
CA ILE A 74 -13.38 -11.10 -0.67
C ILE A 74 -12.26 -10.56 -1.55
N ARG A 75 -12.39 -10.72 -2.87
CA ARG A 75 -11.43 -10.15 -3.81
C ARG A 75 -11.83 -8.74 -4.21
N ILE A 76 -10.84 -7.93 -4.57
CA ILE A 76 -11.07 -6.56 -5.04
C ILE A 76 -11.99 -6.52 -6.27
N VAL A 77 -11.93 -7.54 -7.14
CA VAL A 77 -12.84 -7.66 -8.28
C VAL A 77 -14.30 -7.86 -7.86
N ASP A 78 -14.55 -8.53 -6.74
CA ASP A 78 -15.90 -8.79 -6.23
C ASP A 78 -16.50 -7.47 -5.67
N ILE A 79 -15.70 -6.66 -4.96
CA ILE A 79 -16.09 -5.30 -4.53
C ILE A 79 -16.58 -4.45 -5.71
N ILE A 80 -15.80 -4.41 -6.79
CA ILE A 80 -16.12 -3.57 -7.97
C ILE A 80 -17.35 -4.10 -8.69
N ARG A 81 -17.45 -5.43 -8.88
CA ARG A 81 -18.57 -6.06 -9.59
C ARG A 81 -19.89 -5.92 -8.85
N GLU A 82 -19.84 -6.02 -7.53
CA GLU A 82 -21.04 -6.00 -6.69
C GLU A 82 -21.36 -4.60 -6.14
N GLY A 83 -20.53 -3.60 -6.44
CA GLY A 83 -20.74 -2.22 -6.00
C GLY A 83 -20.67 -2.05 -4.48
N MET A 84 -19.82 -2.83 -3.80
CA MET A 84 -19.65 -2.74 -2.35
C MET A 84 -19.15 -1.33 -1.97
N THR A 85 -19.76 -0.73 -0.96
CA THR A 85 -19.38 0.60 -0.44
C THR A 85 -18.65 0.45 0.90
N GLY A 86 -18.07 1.53 1.43
CA GLY A 86 -17.34 1.48 2.70
C GLY A 86 -18.16 1.00 3.90
N ASP A 87 -19.49 1.09 3.81
CA ASP A 87 -20.43 0.67 4.85
C ASP A 87 -20.95 -0.78 4.64
N ASP A 88 -20.44 -1.50 3.64
CA ASP A 88 -20.86 -2.87 3.36
C ASP A 88 -20.43 -3.82 4.50
N LEU A 89 -21.39 -4.50 5.11
CA LEU A 89 -21.20 -5.44 6.23
C LEU A 89 -20.20 -6.57 5.92
N ARG A 90 -20.01 -6.90 4.65
CA ARG A 90 -19.06 -7.93 4.23
C ARG A 90 -17.61 -7.47 4.32
N LEU A 91 -17.36 -6.16 4.39
CA LEU A 91 -16.04 -5.55 4.49
C LEU A 91 -15.63 -5.20 5.94
N GLN A 92 -16.52 -5.43 6.92
CA GLN A 92 -16.31 -5.16 8.35
C GLN A 92 -15.51 -6.27 9.04
#